data_AF-A0A2A9NXZ3-F1
#
_entry.id   AF-A0A2A9NXZ3-F1
#
_cell.length_a   1.000
_cell.length_b   1.000
_cell.length_c   1.000
_cell.angle_alpha   90.00
_cell.angle_beta   90.00
_cell.angle_gamma   90.00
#
_symmetry.space_group_name_H-M   'P 1'
#
loop_
_entity.id
_entity.type
_entity.pdbx_description
1 polymer ?
#
loop_
_entity_poly.entity_id
_entity_poly.type
_entity_poly.pdbx_seq_one_letter_code
_entity_poly.pdbx_strand_id
1 'polypeptide(L)'
;PLPNKAPQGRRRRAGNNSGESFYDSDITGIWNWVLLAQVKQGTENRGAIEFVIRVVRKSLLLREPPIPLPPNHKRQLHNGWAMVDGGDFAVHILSKDARDR
;
A
#
# COMPACT_ATOMS: atom_id res chain seq x y z
N PRO A 1 -25.01 18.00 -1.14
CA PRO A 1 -25.10 18.49 0.25
C PRO A 1 -23.87 18.06 1.06
N LEU A 2 -23.17 19.01 1.69
CA LEU A 2 -22.06 18.71 2.59
C LEU A 2 -22.60 18.14 3.92
N PRO A 3 -21.89 17.22 4.59
CA PRO A 3 -22.36 16.61 5.82
C PRO A 3 -22.48 17.65 6.94
N ASN A 4 -23.63 17.64 7.64
CA ASN A 4 -23.94 18.57 8.73
C ASN A 4 -23.10 18.39 10.01
N LYS A 5 -22.14 17.46 10.03
CA LYS A 5 -21.31 17.16 11.21
C LYS A 5 -19.87 16.84 10.81
N ALA A 6 -18.92 17.32 11.60
CA ALA A 6 -17.50 17.01 11.47
C ALA A 6 -17.23 15.52 11.74
N PRO A 7 -16.23 14.89 11.08
CA PRO A 7 -15.88 13.50 11.30
C PRO A 7 -15.44 13.29 12.75
N GLN A 8 -16.12 12.39 13.46
CA GLN A 8 -15.77 11.98 14.83
C GLN A 8 -15.02 10.65 14.78
N GLY A 9 -13.83 10.63 15.38
CA GLY A 9 -12.95 9.47 15.43
C GLY A 9 -13.57 8.21 16.06
N ARG A 10 -12.83 7.10 15.93
CA ARG A 10 -13.27 5.70 16.05
C ARG A 10 -13.89 5.31 17.40
N ARG A 11 -15.18 5.60 17.60
CA ARG A 11 -16.08 4.76 18.41
C ARG A 11 -16.99 3.97 17.47
N ARG A 12 -16.95 2.64 17.58
CA ARG A 12 -17.62 1.63 16.73
C ARG A 12 -19.17 1.69 16.73
N ARG A 13 -19.77 2.85 16.43
CA ARG A 13 -21.20 3.00 16.16
C ARG A 13 -21.40 4.10 15.11
N ALA A 14 -21.57 3.67 13.86
CA ALA A 14 -22.21 4.41 12.77
C ALA A 14 -21.91 5.93 12.68
N GLY A 15 -20.64 6.29 12.53
CA GLY A 15 -20.23 7.62 12.08
C GLY A 15 -19.85 7.58 10.60
N ASN A 16 -20.19 8.63 9.84
CA ASN A 16 -19.74 8.79 8.46
C ASN A 16 -18.21 8.90 8.45
N ASN A 17 -17.55 7.76 8.21
CA ASN A 17 -16.11 7.66 8.19
C ASN A 17 -15.63 8.22 6.84
N SER A 18 -14.94 9.35 6.86
CA SER A 18 -14.35 9.96 5.67
C SER A 18 -13.17 9.17 5.09
N GLY A 19 -12.82 8.03 5.69
CA GLY A 19 -11.60 7.28 5.39
C GLY A 19 -10.41 7.90 6.13
N GLU A 20 -9.53 7.05 6.66
CA GLU A 20 -8.23 7.51 7.17
C GLU A 20 -7.32 7.70 5.96
N SER A 21 -6.73 8.89 5.81
CA SER A 21 -5.74 9.12 4.77
C SER A 21 -4.46 8.33 5.09
N PHE A 22 -3.69 7.96 4.06
CA PHE A 22 -2.36 7.36 4.23
C PHE A 22 -1.40 8.27 5.05
N TYR A 23 -1.73 9.55 5.23
CA TYR A 23 -0.92 10.50 5.99
C TYR A 23 -1.44 10.71 7.43
N ASP A 24 -2.68 10.31 7.73
CA ASP A 24 -3.31 10.45 9.06
C ASP A 24 -3.26 9.19 9.90
N SER A 25 -2.95 8.05 9.30
CA SER A 25 -2.84 6.79 10.01
C SER A 25 -1.43 6.64 10.59
N ASP A 26 -1.36 6.16 11.83
CA ASP A 26 -0.16 5.57 12.44
C ASP A 26 0.28 4.33 11.63
N ILE A 27 0.66 4.51 10.36
CA ILE A 27 1.12 3.48 9.42
C ILE A 27 2.36 2.76 9.97
N THR A 28 3.01 3.36 10.97
CA THR A 28 4.07 2.79 11.79
C THR A 28 3.54 1.81 12.86
N GLY A 29 2.46 1.09 12.59
CA GLY A 29 1.85 0.16 13.54
C GLY A 29 2.78 -1.03 13.85
N ILE A 30 2.81 -2.02 12.95
CA ILE A 30 3.71 -3.19 13.06
C ILE A 30 5.02 -3.02 12.28
N TRP A 31 5.10 -2.00 11.41
CA TRP A 31 6.27 -1.71 10.60
C TRP A 31 6.97 -0.47 11.15
N ASN A 32 8.30 -0.49 11.18
CA ASN A 32 9.13 0.65 11.57
C ASN A 32 9.03 1.79 10.55
N TRP A 33 8.83 1.47 9.27
CA TRP A 33 8.64 2.44 8.20
C TRP A 33 7.91 1.83 7.00
N VAL A 34 7.35 2.71 6.17
CA VAL A 34 6.64 2.32 4.94
C VAL A 34 7.09 3.19 3.77
N LEU A 35 7.36 2.55 2.63
CA LEU A 35 7.67 3.21 1.35
C LEU A 35 6.45 3.18 0.44
N LEU A 36 6.07 4.34 -0.11
CA LEU A 36 5.04 4.45 -1.14
C LEU A 36 5.70 4.59 -2.52
N ALA A 37 5.50 3.61 -3.39
CA ALA A 37 5.96 3.61 -4.76
C ALA A 37 4.77 3.75 -5.72
N GLN A 38 4.65 4.92 -6.35
CA GLN A 38 3.61 5.16 -7.34
C GLN A 38 4.10 4.77 -8.74
N VAL A 39 3.37 3.89 -9.44
CA VAL A 39 3.64 3.59 -10.85
C VAL A 39 3.16 4.73 -11.75
N LYS A 40 3.78 4.84 -12.93
CA LYS A 40 3.36 5.82 -13.94
C LYS A 40 1.91 5.57 -14.34
N GLN A 41 1.10 6.63 -14.36
CA GLN A 41 -0.31 6.54 -14.77
C GLN A 41 -0.45 5.96 -16.18
N GLY A 42 -1.43 5.10 -16.39
CA GLY A 42 -1.70 4.40 -17.65
C GLY A 42 -0.86 3.13 -17.85
N THR A 43 -0.03 2.75 -16.87
CA THR A 43 0.80 1.53 -16.93
C THR A 43 0.35 0.44 -15.96
N GLU A 44 -0.58 0.76 -15.05
CA GLU A 44 -1.16 -0.13 -14.06
C GLU A 44 -1.75 -1.41 -14.68
N ASN A 45 -2.51 -1.29 -15.78
CA ASN A 45 -3.10 -2.44 -16.49
C ASN A 45 -2.13 -3.14 -17.46
N ARG A 46 -0.88 -2.66 -17.55
CA ARG A 46 0.15 -3.19 -18.45
C ARG A 46 1.24 -3.96 -17.71
N GLY A 47 0.98 -4.37 -16.46
CA GLY A 47 1.91 -5.16 -15.67
C GLY A 47 2.97 -4.34 -14.92
N ALA A 48 2.84 -3.02 -14.85
CA ALA A 48 3.86 -2.17 -14.21
C ALA A 48 3.97 -2.44 -12.70
N ILE A 49 2.84 -2.70 -12.03
CA ILE A 49 2.81 -3.03 -10.60
C ILE A 49 3.54 -4.35 -10.38
N GLU A 50 3.23 -5.38 -11.17
CA GLU A 50 3.88 -6.70 -11.12
C GLU A 50 5.38 -6.61 -11.39
N PHE A 51 5.78 -5.76 -12.35
CA PHE A 51 7.18 -5.51 -12.64
C PHE A 51 7.90 -4.91 -11.43
N VAL A 52 7.33 -3.89 -10.79
CA VAL A 52 7.91 -3.26 -9.59
C VAL A 52 7.97 -4.25 -8.43
N ILE A 53 6.92 -5.04 -8.18
CA ILE A 53 6.93 -6.12 -7.17
C ILE A 53 8.10 -7.06 -7.43
N ARG A 54 8.27 -7.53 -8.67
CA ARG A 54 9.36 -8.45 -9.04
C ARG A 54 10.73 -7.83 -8.79
N VAL A 55 10.92 -6.57 -9.18
CA VAL A 55 12.19 -5.86 -8.97
C VAL A 55 12.47 -5.70 -7.48
N VAL A 56 11.51 -5.20 -6.70
CA VAL A 56 11.65 -5.01 -5.24
C VAL A 56 12.00 -6.33 -4.57
N ARG A 57 11.23 -7.39 -4.80
CA ARG A 57 11.47 -8.69 -4.20
C ARG A 57 12.85 -9.26 -4.58
N LYS A 58 13.26 -9.11 -5.84
CA LYS A 58 14.59 -9.54 -6.30
C LYS A 58 15.70 -8.76 -5.59
N SER A 59 15.57 -7.44 -5.49
CA SER A 59 16.56 -6.59 -4.82
C SER A 59 16.70 -6.93 -3.34
N LEU A 60 15.59 -7.21 -2.65
CA LEU A 60 15.60 -7.59 -1.23
C LEU A 60 16.23 -8.98 -1.00
N LEU A 61 16.05 -9.91 -1.93
CA LEU A 61 16.67 -11.24 -1.89
C LEU A 61 18.17 -11.21 -2.24
N LEU A 62 18.63 -10.20 -2.99
CA LEU A 62 20.04 -10.02 -3.36
C LEU A 62 20.84 -9.17 -2.35
N ARG A 63 20.16 -8.62 -1.32
CA ARG A 63 20.83 -7.89 -0.23
C ARG A 63 21.65 -8.87 0.62
N GLU A 64 22.70 -8.38 1.27
CA GLU A 64 23.44 -9.11 2.30
C GLU A 64 23.20 -8.47 3.69
N PRO A 65 22.62 -9.20 4.66
CA PRO A 65 21.99 -10.51 4.53
C PRO A 65 20.67 -10.43 3.72
N PRO A 66 20.26 -11.54 3.06
CA PRO A 66 19.03 -11.55 2.28
C PRO A 66 17.81 -11.44 3.19
N ILE A 67 16.83 -10.64 2.76
CA ILE A 67 15.59 -10.49 3.52
C ILE A 67 14.66 -11.65 3.16
N PRO A 68 14.24 -12.50 4.12
CA PRO A 68 13.30 -13.56 3.85
C PRO A 68 11.93 -12.96 3.53
N LEU A 69 11.38 -13.29 2.37
CA LEU A 69 10.09 -12.76 1.92
C LEU A 69 9.05 -13.88 1.87
N PRO A 70 7.79 -13.61 2.27
CA PRO A 70 6.71 -14.57 2.13
C PRO A 70 6.50 -14.95 0.65
N PRO A 71 5.97 -16.14 0.33
CA PRO A 71 5.71 -16.57 -1.03
C PRO A 71 4.91 -15.53 -1.83
N ASN A 72 5.25 -15.36 -3.11
CA ASN A 72 4.56 -14.41 -3.96
C ASN A 72 3.17 -14.93 -4.34
N HIS A 73 2.15 -14.57 -3.56
CA HIS A 73 0.76 -14.86 -3.89
C HIS A 73 0.33 -13.95 -5.05
N LYS A 74 0.23 -14.53 -6.25
CA LYS A 74 -0.34 -13.88 -7.44
C LYS A 74 -1.85 -13.68 -7.30
N ARG A 75 -2.31 -12.95 -6.29
CA ARG A 75 -3.69 -12.44 -6.32
C ARG A 75 -3.76 -11.45 -7.49
N GLN A 76 -4.72 -11.63 -8.39
CA GLN A 76 -4.95 -10.67 -9.46
C GLN A 76 -5.10 -9.28 -8.83
N LEU A 77 -4.22 -8.37 -9.23
CA LEU A 77 -4.11 -7.00 -8.71
C LEU A 77 -5.22 -6.13 -9.31
N HIS A 78 -6.47 -6.56 -9.19
CA HIS A 78 -7.65 -5.88 -9.74
C HIS A 78 -7.88 -4.50 -9.15
N ASN A 79 -7.23 -4.17 -8.04
CA ASN A 79 -7.47 -2.96 -7.28
C ASN A 79 -6.39 -1.89 -7.49
N GLY A 80 -5.45 -2.09 -8.42
CA GLY A 80 -4.46 -1.06 -8.78
C GLY A 80 -3.44 -0.75 -7.67
N TRP A 81 -3.28 -1.64 -6.70
CA TRP A 81 -2.26 -1.55 -5.64
C TRP A 81 -1.79 -2.94 -5.20
N ALA A 82 -0.57 -3.00 -4.66
CA ALA A 82 0.06 -4.16 -4.07
C ALA A 82 0.92 -3.75 -2.87
N MET A 83 1.30 -4.71 -2.04
CA MET A 83 2.25 -4.48 -0.94
C MET A 83 3.27 -5.62 -0.89
N VAL A 84 4.53 -5.27 -0.65
CA VAL A 84 5.58 -6.23 -0.28
C VAL A 84 5.88 -6.05 1.21
N ASP A 85 5.67 -7.12 1.97
CA ASP A 85 6.02 -7.19 3.39
C ASP A 85 7.48 -7.65 3.55
N GLY A 86 8.28 -6.82 4.21
CA GLY A 86 9.69 -7.06 4.52
C GLY A 86 9.94 -7.44 5.98
N GLY A 87 8.88 -7.71 6.77
CA GLY A 87 8.96 -7.94 8.21
C GLY A 87 8.88 -6.62 8.97
N ASP A 88 10.01 -5.90 9.06
CA ASP A 88 10.10 -4.64 9.81
C ASP A 88 9.64 -3.42 9.01
N PHE A 89 9.37 -3.59 7.71
CA PHE A 89 8.93 -2.51 6.82
C PHE A 89 7.98 -3.02 5.76
N ALA A 90 7.23 -2.10 5.15
CA ALA A 90 6.37 -2.41 4.01
C ALA A 90 6.64 -1.50 2.81
N VAL A 91 6.53 -2.06 1.61
CA VAL A 91 6.56 -1.29 0.37
C VAL A 91 5.19 -1.38 -0.28
N HIS A 92 4.44 -0.29 -0.28
CA HIS A 92 3.19 -0.18 -1.00
C HIS A 92 3.47 0.28 -2.43
N ILE A 93 2.95 -0.45 -3.40
CA ILE A 93 3.09 -0.17 -4.83
C ILE A 93 1.70 0.14 -5.36
N LEU A 94 1.48 1.35 -5.84
CA LEU A 94 0.14 1.88 -6.12
C LEU A 94 0.08 2.56 -7.49
N SER A 95 -1.05 2.43 -8.15
CA SER A 95 -1.45 3.33 -9.24
C SER A 95 -1.78 4.72 -8.70
N LYS A 96 -1.82 5.72 -9.58
CA LYS A 96 -2.28 7.06 -9.20
C LYS A 96 -3.70 7.03 -8.62
N ASP A 97 -4.62 6.35 -9.30
CA ASP A 97 -6.00 6.25 -8.88
C ASP A 97 -6.18 5.55 -7.52
N ALA A 98 -5.32 4.58 -7.20
CA ALA A 98 -5.33 3.91 -5.89
C ALA A 98 -4.75 4.78 -4.78
N ARG A 99 -3.91 5.77 -5.11
CA ARG A 99 -3.35 6.73 -4.14
C ARG A 99 -4.33 7.84 -3.78
N ASP A 100 -5.09 8.27 -4.77
CA ASP A 100 -5.99 9.43 -4.67
C ASP A 100 -7.37 9.06 -4.06
N ARG A 101 -7.62 7.76 -3.83
CA ARG A 101 -8.80 7.21 -3.13
C ARG A 101 -8.56 7.08 -1.64
#